data_AF-A0A9X2FB64-F1
#
_entry.id   AF-A0A9X2FB64-F1
#
_cell.length_a   1.000
_cell.length_b   1.000
_cell.length_c   1.000
_cell.angle_alpha   90.00
_cell.angle_beta   90.00
_cell.angle_gamma   90.00
#
_symmetry.space_group_name_H-M   'P 1'
#
loop_
_entity.id
_entity.type
_entity.pdbx_description
1 polymer ?
#
loop_
_entity_poly.entity_id
_entity_poly.type
_entity_poly.pdbx_seq_one_letter_code
_entity_poly.pdbx_strand_id
1 'polypeptide(L)'
;MSPAIRRPRCRHRGIATVELAVCLPMLALLVFGSIQASNLIYVKHVITSAAYEGTLELARADATPDTVMLRVNQVLGMHDIVKTNVEISPTGRIFDNLSAGSPVSIRVRADVPSNMTIVNWFPCPDAIECTAVGPK
;
A
#
# COMPACT_ATOMS: atom_id res chain seq x y z
N MET A 1 15.93 -0.68 -72.18
CA MET A 1 14.62 -0.62 -71.48
C MET A 1 14.59 -1.77 -70.48
N SER A 2 15.05 -1.56 -69.24
CA SER A 2 15.17 -2.64 -68.24
C SER A 2 13.94 -2.67 -67.31
N PRO A 3 13.35 -3.84 -67.03
CA PRO A 3 12.18 -3.91 -66.15
C PRO A 3 12.63 -3.86 -64.69
N ALA A 4 12.02 -2.97 -63.90
CA ALA A 4 12.24 -2.90 -62.46
C ALA A 4 11.46 -4.02 -61.75
N ILE A 5 12.17 -4.99 -61.17
CA ILE A 5 11.60 -6.06 -60.34
C ILE A 5 11.10 -5.45 -59.03
N ARG A 6 9.77 -5.41 -58.82
CA ARG A 6 9.16 -5.03 -57.53
C ARG A 6 9.20 -6.22 -56.57
N ARG A 7 9.90 -6.05 -55.44
CA ARG A 7 9.88 -7.02 -54.32
C ARG A 7 8.59 -6.86 -53.50
N PRO A 8 7.87 -7.94 -53.15
CA PRO A 8 6.68 -7.85 -52.30
C PRO A 8 7.10 -7.55 -50.85
N ARG A 9 6.84 -6.33 -50.37
CA ARG A 9 7.15 -5.86 -49.00
C ARG A 9 6.10 -6.26 -47.94
N CYS A 10 5.18 -7.18 -48.23
CA CYS A 10 4.01 -7.42 -47.37
C CYS A 10 4.12 -8.58 -46.36
N ARG A 11 5.16 -9.43 -46.42
CA ARG A 11 5.18 -10.68 -45.61
C ARG A 11 5.62 -10.51 -44.16
N HIS A 12 6.42 -9.49 -43.83
CA HIS A 12 6.92 -9.28 -42.46
C HIS A 12 5.92 -8.57 -41.52
N ARG A 13 4.97 -7.81 -42.07
CA ARG A 13 4.01 -7.04 -41.25
C ARG A 13 3.01 -7.95 -40.53
N GLY A 14 2.57 -9.03 -41.17
CA GLY A 14 1.63 -9.98 -40.55
C GLY A 14 2.24 -10.76 -39.38
N ILE A 15 3.52 -11.14 -39.49
CA ILE A 15 4.24 -11.85 -38.41
C ILE A 15 4.42 -10.93 -37.19
N ALA A 16 4.84 -9.68 -37.42
CA ALA A 16 4.99 -8.70 -36.34
C ALA A 16 3.67 -8.42 -35.61
N THR A 17 2.53 -8.42 -36.32
CA THR A 17 1.20 -8.29 -35.69
C THR A 17 0.87 -9.49 -34.79
N VAL A 18 1.20 -10.70 -35.22
CA VAL A 18 0.95 -11.92 -34.42
C VAL A 18 1.85 -11.96 -33.18
N GLU A 19 3.12 -11.61 -33.32
CA GLU A 19 4.05 -11.48 -32.19
C GLU A 19 3.55 -10.44 -31.18
N LEU A 20 3.13 -9.26 -31.66
CA LEU A 20 2.56 -8.23 -30.79
C LEU A 20 1.26 -8.72 -30.12
N ALA A 21 0.38 -9.44 -30.84
CA ALA A 21 -0.87 -9.95 -30.29
C ALA A 21 -0.66 -10.94 -29.13
N VAL A 22 0.43 -11.71 -29.16
CA VAL A 22 0.78 -12.66 -28.09
C VAL A 22 1.57 -11.99 -26.96
N CYS A 23 2.49 -11.08 -27.29
CA CYS A 23 3.34 -10.42 -26.29
C CYS A 23 2.61 -9.31 -25.52
N LEU A 24 1.71 -8.55 -26.17
CA LEU A 24 1.04 -7.40 -25.56
C LEU A 24 0.22 -7.78 -24.31
N PRO A 25 -0.60 -8.86 -24.30
CA PRO A 25 -1.32 -9.27 -23.09
C PRO A 25 -0.39 -9.62 -21.93
N MET A 26 0.74 -10.29 -22.21
CA MET A 26 1.71 -10.68 -21.18
C MET A 26 2.41 -9.45 -20.59
N LEU A 27 2.82 -8.51 -21.45
CA LEU A 27 3.43 -7.25 -21.02
C LEU A 27 2.43 -6.38 -20.25
N ALA A 28 1.17 -6.32 -20.70
CA ALA A 28 0.12 -5.59 -20.01
C ALA A 28 -0.10 -6.15 -18.59
N LEU A 29 -0.23 -7.48 -18.45
CA LEU A 29 -0.35 -8.12 -17.13
C LEU A 29 0.85 -7.85 -16.23
N LEU A 30 2.07 -7.92 -16.77
CA LEU A 30 3.29 -7.61 -16.02
C LEU A 30 3.29 -6.16 -15.53
N VAL A 31 2.96 -5.21 -16.40
CA VAL A 31 2.96 -3.78 -16.09
C VAL A 31 1.89 -3.46 -15.06
N PHE A 32 0.62 -3.80 -15.32
CA PHE A 32 -0.45 -3.52 -14.37
C PHE A 32 -0.28 -4.28 -13.05
N GLY A 33 0.20 -5.52 -13.12
CA GLY A 33 0.52 -6.34 -11.94
C GLY A 33 1.59 -5.68 -11.08
N SER A 34 2.66 -5.18 -11.69
CA SER A 34 3.71 -4.45 -10.98
C SER A 34 3.22 -3.16 -10.34
N ILE A 35 2.42 -2.35 -11.06
CA ILE A 35 1.81 -1.13 -10.53
C ILE A 35 0.95 -1.44 -9.31
N GLN A 36 0.13 -2.50 -9.37
CA GLN A 36 -0.73 -2.90 -8.28
C GLN A 36 0.07 -3.38 -7.06
N ALA A 37 1.10 -4.20 -7.29
CA ALA A 37 1.98 -4.70 -6.23
C ALA A 37 2.72 -3.54 -5.55
N SER A 38 3.25 -2.58 -6.31
CA SER A 38 3.90 -1.38 -5.78
C SER A 38 2.95 -0.55 -4.92
N ASN A 39 1.70 -0.35 -5.36
CA ASN A 39 0.69 0.34 -4.55
C ASN A 39 0.42 -0.38 -3.23
N LEU A 40 0.21 -1.71 -3.25
CA LEU A 40 -0.05 -2.47 -2.02
C LEU A 40 1.13 -2.39 -1.05
N ILE A 41 2.36 -2.55 -1.56
CA ILE A 41 3.59 -2.42 -0.77
C ILE A 41 3.69 -1.01 -0.17
N TYR A 42 3.38 0.03 -0.94
CA TYR A 42 3.37 1.41 -0.47
C TYR A 42 2.39 1.60 0.69
N VAL A 43 1.12 1.20 0.55
CA VAL A 43 0.13 1.33 1.64
C VAL A 43 0.59 0.54 2.87
N LYS A 44 1.11 -0.68 2.68
CA LYS A 44 1.63 -1.50 3.79
C LYS A 44 2.79 -0.81 4.51
N HIS A 45 3.70 -0.19 3.77
CA HIS A 45 4.83 0.53 4.33
C HIS A 45 4.35 1.74 5.14
N VAL A 46 3.43 2.53 4.59
CA VAL A 46 2.90 3.72 5.26
C VAL A 46 2.18 3.38 6.56
N ILE A 47 1.27 2.39 6.57
CA ILE A 47 0.58 2.01 7.81
C ILE A 47 1.56 1.49 8.87
N THR A 48 2.62 0.79 8.44
CA THR A 48 3.65 0.26 9.35
C THR A 48 4.47 1.41 9.93
N SER A 49 4.85 2.39 9.12
CA SER A 49 5.56 3.59 9.56
C SER A 49 4.69 4.42 10.51
N ALA A 50 3.40 4.59 10.21
CA ALA A 50 2.46 5.30 11.07
C ALA A 50 2.31 4.61 12.43
N ALA A 51 2.17 3.27 12.46
CA ALA A 51 2.12 2.51 13.70
C ALA A 51 3.43 2.65 14.51
N TYR A 52 4.58 2.62 13.84
CA TYR A 52 5.88 2.82 14.48
C TYR A 52 6.03 4.23 15.09
N GLU A 53 5.67 5.27 14.35
CA GLU A 53 5.66 6.65 14.86
C GLU A 53 4.70 6.80 16.05
N GLY A 54 3.57 6.09 16.03
CA GLY A 54 2.67 5.98 17.18
C GLY A 54 3.35 5.33 18.40
N THR A 55 4.17 4.29 18.21
CA THR A 55 4.91 3.67 19.32
C THR A 55 6.01 4.56 19.89
N LEU A 56 6.59 5.45 19.07
CA LEU A 56 7.54 6.45 19.54
C LEU A 56 6.84 7.54 20.36
N GLU A 57 5.65 7.96 19.92
CA GLU A 57 4.81 8.89 20.70
C GLU A 57 4.38 8.28 22.03
N LEU A 58 4.07 6.97 22.04
CA LEU A 58 3.73 6.24 23.26
C LEU A 58 4.83 6.24 24.31
N ALA A 59 6.10 6.19 23.90
CA ALA A 59 7.24 6.15 24.82
C ALA A 59 7.53 7.48 25.52
N ARG A 60 6.74 8.54 25.25
CA ARG A 60 6.87 9.84 25.91
C ARG A 60 6.18 9.82 27.28
N ALA A 61 6.76 10.55 28.23
CA ALA A 61 6.23 10.64 29.59
C ALA A 61 4.81 11.24 29.66
N ASP A 62 4.44 12.08 28.70
CA ASP A 62 3.14 12.74 28.56
C ASP A 62 2.23 12.07 27.51
N ALA A 63 2.57 10.83 27.08
CA ALA A 63 1.80 10.13 26.06
C ALA A 63 0.35 9.87 26.51
N THR A 64 -0.58 10.36 25.70
CA THR A 64 -2.02 10.09 25.83
C THR A 64 -2.51 9.38 24.57
N PRO A 65 -3.66 8.67 24.64
CA PRO A 65 -4.24 8.06 23.44
C PRO A 65 -4.49 9.11 22.34
N ASP A 66 -4.85 10.34 22.71
CA ASP A 66 -5.11 11.43 21.77
C ASP A 66 -3.83 11.91 21.07
N THR A 67 -2.70 12.06 21.78
CA THR A 67 -1.43 12.46 21.14
C THR A 67 -0.92 11.38 20.19
N VAL A 68 -1.08 10.11 20.57
CA VAL A 68 -0.72 8.95 19.73
C VAL A 68 -1.61 8.89 18.49
N MET A 69 -2.93 9.02 18.65
CA MET A 69 -3.85 9.05 17.51
C MET A 69 -3.56 10.22 16.58
N LEU A 70 -3.27 11.41 17.13
CA LEU A 70 -2.88 12.57 16.35
C LEU A 70 -1.62 12.29 15.53
N ARG A 71 -0.58 11.70 16.15
CA ARG A 71 0.67 11.37 15.47
C ARG A 71 0.47 10.35 14.35
N VAL A 72 -0.26 9.27 14.62
CA VAL A 72 -0.57 8.25 13.60
C VAL A 72 -1.34 8.87 12.43
N ASN A 73 -2.38 9.68 12.72
CA ASN A 73 -3.18 10.34 11.68
C ASN A 73 -2.39 11.38 10.88
N GLN A 74 -1.42 12.06 11.49
CA GLN A 74 -0.51 12.95 10.76
C GLN A 74 0.30 12.18 9.72
N VAL A 75 0.86 11.02 10.09
CA VAL A 75 1.63 10.19 9.16
C VAL A 75 0.73 9.67 8.03
N LEU A 76 -0.45 9.14 8.37
CA LEU A 76 -1.41 8.67 7.37
C LEU A 76 -1.84 9.79 6.42
N GLY A 77 -2.11 10.99 6.94
CA GLY A 77 -2.50 12.16 6.16
C GLY A 77 -1.40 12.71 5.26
N MET A 78 -0.13 12.65 5.69
CA MET A 78 1.03 13.04 4.84
C MET A 78 1.17 12.14 3.61
N HIS A 79 0.68 10.91 3.70
CA HIS A 79 0.77 9.89 2.65
C HIS A 79 -0.55 9.67 1.88
N ASP A 80 -1.57 10.48 2.17
CA ASP A 80 -2.91 10.41 1.58
C ASP A 80 -3.57 9.03 1.71
N ILE A 81 -3.36 8.35 2.85
CA ILE A 81 -4.02 7.07 3.14
C ILE A 81 -5.37 7.35 3.80
N VAL A 82 -6.44 6.88 3.13
CA VAL A 82 -7.83 7.11 3.53
C VAL A 82 -8.52 5.84 4.03
N LYS A 83 -9.68 6.00 4.67
CA LYS A 83 -10.50 4.91 5.25
C LYS A 83 -9.68 3.97 6.13
N THR A 84 -8.94 4.57 7.06
CA THR A 84 -8.14 3.86 8.05
C THR A 84 -8.88 3.73 9.37
N ASN A 85 -8.68 2.62 10.06
CA ASN A 85 -9.09 2.39 11.44
C ASN A 85 -7.84 2.24 12.31
N VAL A 86 -7.72 3.07 13.35
CA VAL A 86 -6.61 3.05 14.29
C VAL A 86 -7.15 2.67 15.65
N GLU A 87 -6.64 1.58 16.21
CA GLU A 87 -7.02 1.07 17.51
C GLU A 87 -5.80 1.02 18.42
N ILE A 88 -5.93 1.59 19.62
CA ILE A 88 -4.92 1.52 20.66
C ILE A 88 -5.47 0.59 21.74
N SER A 89 -4.69 -0.37 22.20
CA SER A 89 -5.07 -1.29 23.27
C SER A 89 -3.90 -1.50 24.23
N PRO A 90 -4.10 -1.38 25.55
CA PRO A 90 -5.38 -1.20 26.27
C PRO A 90 -5.95 0.23 26.21
N THR A 91 -7.27 0.40 26.43
CA THR A 91 -7.99 1.69 26.39
C THR A 91 -8.47 2.18 27.75
N GLY A 92 -8.84 3.46 27.81
CA GLY A 92 -9.51 4.09 28.97
C GLY A 92 -8.63 4.10 30.23
N ARG A 93 -9.26 3.97 31.40
CA ARG A 93 -8.56 4.04 32.70
C ARG A 93 -7.43 3.01 32.84
N ILE A 94 -7.46 1.91 32.08
CA ILE A 94 -6.37 0.92 32.10
C ILE A 94 -5.10 1.55 31.53
N PHE A 95 -5.22 2.29 30.42
CA PHE A 95 -4.11 3.00 29.79
C PHE A 95 -3.47 4.04 30.72
N ASP A 96 -4.28 4.76 31.50
CA ASP A 96 -3.79 5.81 32.41
C ASP A 96 -3.04 5.25 33.63
N ASN A 97 -3.40 4.04 34.06
CA ASN A 97 -2.80 3.37 35.21
C ASN A 97 -1.66 2.40 34.82
N LEU A 98 -1.30 2.31 33.54
CA LEU A 98 -0.15 1.51 33.11
C LEU A 98 1.13 2.12 33.67
N SER A 99 1.97 1.29 34.29
CA SER A 99 3.33 1.70 34.65
C SER A 99 4.16 1.93 33.40
N ALA A 100 5.12 2.86 33.48
CA ALA A 100 6.10 3.06 32.42
C ALA A 100 6.77 1.72 32.03
N GLY A 101 6.96 1.50 30.74
CA GLY A 101 7.48 0.26 30.16
C GLY A 101 6.44 -0.82 29.88
N SER A 102 5.17 -0.61 30.25
CA SER A 102 4.10 -1.57 29.97
C SER A 102 3.79 -1.63 28.48
N PRO A 103 3.53 -2.81 27.90
CA PRO A 103 3.27 -2.96 26.47
C PRO A 103 1.91 -2.40 26.10
N VAL A 104 1.89 -1.49 25.12
CA VAL A 104 0.69 -0.98 24.47
C VAL A 104 0.76 -1.36 22.99
N SER A 105 -0.34 -1.90 22.49
CA SER A 105 -0.50 -2.26 21.08
C SER A 105 -1.23 -1.15 20.32
N ILE A 106 -0.69 -0.81 19.14
CA ILE A 106 -1.32 0.07 18.16
C ILE A 106 -1.59 -0.79 16.93
N ARG A 107 -2.86 -0.94 16.57
CA ARG A 107 -3.31 -1.58 15.34
C ARG A 107 -3.76 -0.52 14.36
N VAL A 108 -3.20 -0.52 13.16
CA VAL A 108 -3.63 0.32 12.04
C VAL A 108 -4.14 -0.58 10.93
N ARG A 109 -5.38 -0.37 10.52
CA ARG A 109 -6.03 -1.09 9.41
C ARG A 109 -6.41 -0.09 8.33
N ALA A 110 -6.06 -0.37 7.08
CA ALA A 110 -6.44 0.43 5.92
C ALA A 110 -7.28 -0.39 4.93
N ASP A 111 -8.31 0.23 4.39
CA ASP A 111 -9.10 -0.32 3.28
C ASP A 111 -8.25 -0.30 2.00
N VAL A 112 -8.12 -1.44 1.34
CA VAL A 112 -7.26 -1.56 0.16
C VAL A 112 -7.90 -0.95 -1.09
N PRO A 113 -9.18 -1.20 -1.41
CA PRO A 113 -9.84 -0.61 -2.58
C PRO A 113 -9.82 0.92 -2.60
N SER A 114 -9.91 1.56 -1.43
CA SER A 114 -9.91 3.04 -1.33
C SER A 114 -8.54 3.68 -1.50
N ASN A 115 -7.45 2.90 -1.43
CA ASN A 115 -6.07 3.37 -1.52
C ASN A 115 -5.34 2.78 -2.75
N MET A 116 -6.08 2.29 -3.74
CA MET A 116 -5.55 1.66 -4.95
C MET A 116 -5.94 2.39 -6.22
N THR A 117 -5.03 2.41 -7.20
CA THR A 117 -5.27 3.04 -8.52
C THR A 117 -6.23 2.24 -9.40
N ILE A 118 -6.14 0.91 -9.37
CA ILE A 118 -6.98 0.02 -10.17
C ILE A 118 -7.71 -0.93 -9.21
N VAL A 119 -9.04 -0.88 -9.18
CA VAL A 119 -9.86 -1.70 -8.30
C VAL A 119 -10.42 -2.91 -9.05
N ASN A 120 -10.59 -4.03 -8.35
CA ASN A 120 -11.30 -5.22 -8.82
C ASN A 120 -10.76 -5.89 -10.12
N TRP A 121 -9.48 -5.68 -10.44
CA TRP A 121 -8.84 -6.28 -11.62
C TRP A 121 -7.91 -7.46 -11.29
N PHE A 122 -7.37 -7.49 -10.06
CA PHE A 122 -6.47 -8.51 -9.54
C PHE A 122 -6.93 -8.91 -8.12
N PRO A 123 -6.78 -10.18 -7.70
CA PRO A 123 -7.09 -10.60 -6.34
C PRO A 123 -6.16 -9.90 -5.34
N CYS A 124 -6.67 -8.85 -4.71
CA CYS A 124 -6.07 -8.16 -3.57
C CYS A 124 -6.94 -8.40 -2.32
N PRO A 125 -6.35 -8.42 -1.11
CA PRO A 125 -7.15 -8.43 0.11
C PRO A 125 -7.98 -7.15 0.21
N ASP A 126 -9.16 -7.22 0.83
CA ASP A 126 -10.03 -6.05 1.03
C ASP A 126 -9.42 -5.02 2.01
N ALA A 127 -8.61 -5.48 2.95
CA ALA A 127 -7.92 -4.63 3.89
C ALA A 127 -6.53 -5.18 4.24
N ILE A 128 -5.64 -4.27 4.63
CA ILE A 128 -4.36 -4.62 5.23
C ILE A 128 -4.26 -4.00 6.62
N GLU A 129 -3.64 -4.75 7.53
CA GLU A 129 -3.45 -4.31 8.91
C GLU A 129 -2.00 -4.48 9.34
N CYS A 130 -1.57 -3.67 10.29
CA CYS A 130 -0.32 -3.86 11.02
C CYS A 130 -0.56 -3.58 12.50
N THR A 131 0.11 -4.36 13.35
CA THR A 131 0.11 -4.14 14.79
C THR A 131 1.54 -3.89 15.24
N ALA A 132 1.77 -2.74 15.86
CA ALA A 132 3.03 -2.42 16.53
C ALA A 132 2.80 -2.44 18.04
N VAL A 133 3.81 -2.87 18.79
CA VAL A 133 3.77 -2.89 20.26
C VAL A 133 4.93 -2.04 20.77
N GLY A 134 4.63 -1.06 21.61
CA GLY A 134 5.61 -0.15 22.21
C GLY A 134 5.39 -0.02 23.71
N PRO A 135 6.43 0.42 24.45
CA PRO A 135 6.27 0.77 25.86
C PRO A 135 5.50 2.09 25.99
N LYS A 136 4.67 2.19 27.04
CA LYS A 136 4.18 3.46 27.58
C LYS A 136 5.28 4.16 28.38
#